data_AF-A0A932UPA7-F1
#
_entry.id   AF-A0A932UPA7-F1
#
_cell.length_a   1.000
_cell.length_b   1.000
_cell.length_c   1.000
_cell.angle_alpha   90.00
_cell.angle_beta   90.00
_cell.angle_gamma   90.00
#
_symmetry.space_group_name_H-M   'P 1'
#
loop_
_entity.id
_entity.type
_entity.pdbx_description
1 polymer ?
#
loop_
_entity_poly.entity_id
_entity_poly.type
_entity_poly.pdbx_seq_one_letter_code
_entity_poly.pdbx_strand_id
1 'polypeptide(L)'
;MPRRGRNGGRFRGALLTSSRISGATPRPASPTWSSTIWATGSRSLRRPSNASPRRSGQRCHGRRDGLNGDPVQAKLLEARVARLATADAEGRPHLVPVCYAYDGRSFYTALDRKPKRGAPEQLARVRHIQANPNVALLIDEYHEDWEKLWYILIRGTATLLSEGEEHKEAHRLLKEKYPQYRAGLLPEGALLIRIVPTRIIAWGKL
;
A
#
# COMPACT_ATOMS: atom_id res chain seq x y z
N MET A 1 -2.46 74.15 -43.71
CA MET A 1 -3.22 75.02 -42.77
C MET A 1 -4.70 74.77 -43.03
N PRO A 2 -5.64 74.63 -42.05
CA PRO A 2 -5.61 74.95 -40.61
C PRO A 2 -5.94 73.73 -39.67
N ARG A 3 -5.36 73.67 -38.46
CA ARG A 3 -5.89 73.92 -37.09
C ARG A 3 -6.99 72.99 -36.50
N ARG A 4 -6.57 72.32 -35.41
CA ARG A 4 -7.20 72.08 -34.08
C ARG A 4 -8.54 71.32 -34.00
N GLY A 5 -8.47 70.17 -33.34
CA GLY A 5 -9.56 69.53 -32.58
C GLY A 5 -9.01 69.00 -31.26
N ARG A 6 -9.77 69.19 -30.18
CA ARG A 6 -9.39 69.08 -28.76
C ARG A 6 -9.86 67.74 -28.17
N ASN A 7 -9.20 67.35 -27.07
CA ASN A 7 -9.67 66.55 -25.93
C ASN A 7 -9.92 65.04 -26.07
N GLY A 8 -9.43 64.32 -25.07
CA GLY A 8 -10.20 63.24 -24.45
C GLY A 8 -9.39 62.02 -24.01
N GLY A 9 -8.81 62.09 -22.80
CA GLY A 9 -8.76 60.99 -21.83
C GLY A 9 -8.05 59.68 -22.18
N ARG A 10 -7.06 59.30 -21.36
CA ARG A 10 -6.97 57.94 -20.84
C ARG A 10 -6.00 57.83 -19.67
N PHE A 11 -6.54 57.40 -18.54
CA PHE A 11 -5.81 56.69 -17.50
C PHE A 11 -5.16 55.44 -18.09
N ARG A 12 -3.90 55.17 -17.70
CA ARG A 12 -3.43 53.83 -17.33
C ARG A 12 -2.07 53.94 -16.67
N GLY A 13 -2.01 53.46 -15.42
CA GLY A 13 -0.76 53.22 -14.71
C GLY A 13 0.08 52.15 -15.40
N ALA A 14 1.38 52.33 -15.31
CA ALA A 14 2.38 51.34 -15.64
C ALA A 14 3.37 51.26 -14.47
N LEU A 15 3.68 50.02 -14.13
CA LEU A 15 4.55 49.54 -13.06
C LEU A 15 6.04 49.86 -13.30
N LEU A 16 6.83 49.47 -12.30
CA LEU A 16 8.27 49.18 -12.24
C LEU A 16 9.03 50.33 -11.53
N THR A 17 9.75 50.11 -10.43
CA THR A 17 10.80 49.11 -10.25
C THR A 17 11.17 48.92 -8.77
N SER A 18 11.56 47.68 -8.44
CA SER A 18 12.66 47.25 -7.56
C SER A 18 12.84 47.88 -6.16
N SER A 19 12.82 47.04 -5.12
CA SER A 19 14.08 46.51 -4.53
C SER A 19 13.85 45.44 -3.45
N ARG A 20 14.80 44.50 -3.44
CA ARG A 20 14.90 43.24 -2.66
C ARG A 20 15.09 43.45 -1.17
N ILE A 21 14.57 42.52 -0.36
CA ILE A 21 15.28 41.81 0.75
C ILE A 21 14.60 40.41 0.90
N SER A 22 15.06 39.35 0.22
CA SER A 22 15.91 38.26 0.73
C SER A 22 15.65 37.81 2.18
N GLY A 23 14.93 36.69 2.32
CA GLY A 23 14.76 35.93 3.56
C GLY A 23 14.29 34.51 3.24
N ALA A 24 15.14 33.72 2.58
CA ALA A 24 14.87 32.31 2.30
C ALA A 24 15.22 31.45 3.53
N THR A 25 14.22 30.82 4.14
CA THR A 25 14.42 29.72 5.10
C THR A 25 14.46 28.38 4.34
N PRO A 26 15.34 27.44 4.73
CA PRO A 26 15.59 26.24 3.95
C PRO A 26 14.42 25.23 4.04
N ARG A 27 14.03 24.69 2.88
CA ARG A 27 13.11 23.55 2.76
C ARG A 27 13.78 22.28 3.28
N PRO A 28 13.11 21.43 4.07
CA PRO A 28 13.64 20.10 4.39
C PRO A 28 13.63 19.23 3.13
N ALA A 29 14.76 18.56 2.89
CA ALA A 29 14.98 17.66 1.77
C ALA A 29 14.05 16.43 1.84
N SER A 30 13.51 16.06 0.69
CA SER A 30 12.75 14.82 0.46
C SER A 30 13.64 13.59 0.72
N PRO A 31 13.13 12.52 1.35
CA PRO A 31 13.93 11.32 1.57
C PRO A 31 14.18 10.62 0.22
N THR A 32 15.43 10.61 -0.21
CA THR A 32 15.93 9.86 -1.35
C THR A 32 16.05 8.38 -0.97
N TRP A 33 15.23 7.54 -1.60
CA TRP A 33 15.36 6.08 -1.47
C TRP A 33 16.49 5.62 -2.40
N SER A 34 17.71 5.56 -1.87
CA SER A 34 18.84 4.94 -2.58
C SER A 34 18.74 3.41 -2.45
N SER A 35 18.85 2.73 -3.59
CA SER A 35 18.94 1.27 -3.67
C SER A 35 20.41 0.92 -3.87
N THR A 36 21.10 0.46 -2.83
CA THR A 36 22.45 -0.09 -2.98
C THR A 36 22.45 -1.58 -2.66
N ILE A 37 23.05 -2.31 -3.60
CA ILE A 37 23.22 -3.75 -3.70
C ILE A 37 24.28 -4.24 -2.69
N TRP A 38 24.09 -5.48 -2.23
CA TRP A 38 24.87 -6.19 -1.22
C TRP A 38 26.31 -6.48 -1.65
N ALA A 39 27.22 -6.48 -0.66
CA ALA A 39 28.44 -7.28 -0.68
C ALA A 39 28.53 -8.12 0.60
N THR A 40 28.87 -9.39 0.39
CA THR A 40 28.89 -10.52 1.31
C THR A 40 29.97 -10.44 2.38
N GLY A 41 29.63 -10.88 3.60
CA GLY A 41 30.59 -11.20 4.65
C GLY A 41 30.06 -12.34 5.50
N SER A 42 30.57 -13.56 5.28
CA SER A 42 30.26 -14.76 6.04
C SER A 42 31.06 -14.81 7.34
N ARG A 43 30.38 -14.96 8.48
CA ARG A 43 31.01 -15.46 9.70
C ARG A 43 30.02 -16.31 10.50
N SER A 44 30.35 -17.59 10.63
CA SER A 44 29.60 -18.55 11.44
C SER A 44 29.72 -18.20 12.92
N LEU A 45 28.60 -18.15 13.63
CA LEU A 45 28.57 -18.22 15.09
C LEU A 45 27.61 -19.34 15.53
N ARG A 46 28.11 -20.15 16.46
CA ARG A 46 27.54 -21.42 16.93
C ARG A 46 26.29 -21.21 17.79
N ARG A 47 25.40 -22.21 17.74
CA ARG A 47 24.20 -22.37 18.59
C ARG A 47 24.55 -22.48 20.08
N PRO A 48 23.63 -22.03 20.95
CA PRO A 48 23.30 -22.76 22.16
C PRO A 48 21.91 -23.40 22.05
N SER A 49 21.83 -24.66 22.44
CA SER A 49 20.60 -25.38 22.75
C SER A 49 20.09 -24.94 24.12
N ASN A 50 18.81 -24.62 24.25
CA ASN A 50 18.06 -24.92 25.45
C ASN A 50 16.57 -25.10 25.15
N ALA A 51 16.00 -26.12 25.79
CA ALA A 51 14.66 -26.62 25.56
C ALA A 51 13.68 -26.13 26.64
N SER A 52 12.43 -25.93 26.20
CA SER A 52 11.15 -26.06 26.93
C SER A 52 10.70 -24.90 27.84
N PRO A 53 9.38 -24.66 28.01
CA PRO A 53 8.28 -25.65 27.94
C PRO A 53 7.18 -25.39 26.90
N ARG A 54 6.57 -26.51 26.51
CA ARG A 54 5.37 -26.61 25.68
C ARG A 54 4.19 -25.93 26.38
N ARG A 55 3.68 -24.83 25.82
CA ARG A 55 2.31 -24.37 26.08
C ARG A 55 1.39 -24.93 24.99
N SER A 56 0.33 -25.58 25.45
CA SER A 56 -0.75 -26.19 24.69
C SER A 56 -1.22 -25.31 23.53
N GLY A 57 -1.01 -25.77 22.30
CA GLY A 57 -1.56 -25.13 21.11
C GLY A 57 -3.08 -25.17 21.15
N GLN A 58 -3.71 -24.01 21.37
CA GLN A 58 -5.11 -23.81 21.04
C GLN A 58 -5.25 -23.93 19.52
N ARG A 59 -5.80 -25.06 19.07
CA ARG A 59 -6.19 -25.29 17.69
C ARG A 59 -7.44 -24.44 17.41
N CYS A 60 -7.26 -23.33 16.70
CA CYS A 60 -8.38 -22.61 16.09
C CYS A 60 -8.93 -23.46 14.92
N HIS A 61 -9.91 -24.31 15.22
CA HIS A 61 -10.74 -24.94 14.20
C HIS A 61 -11.60 -23.86 13.56
N GLY A 62 -11.59 -23.79 12.23
CA GLY A 62 -12.37 -22.82 11.48
C GLY A 62 -13.85 -22.93 11.80
N ARG A 63 -14.45 -21.84 12.30
CA ARG A 63 -15.88 -21.59 12.25
C ARG A 63 -16.15 -20.48 11.26
N ARG A 64 -17.09 -20.74 10.36
CA ARG A 64 -17.82 -19.74 9.58
C ARG A 64 -19.08 -19.44 10.39
N ASP A 65 -19.12 -18.36 11.16
CA ASP A 65 -20.38 -17.88 11.75
C ASP A 65 -20.31 -16.36 11.98
N GLY A 66 -21.25 -15.62 11.38
CA GLY A 66 -21.86 -14.39 11.91
C GLY A 66 -21.00 -13.14 12.11
N LEU A 67 -21.05 -12.22 11.14
CA LEU A 67 -20.39 -10.91 11.14
C LEU A 67 -21.17 -9.86 11.95
N ASN A 68 -20.88 -9.73 13.25
CA ASN A 68 -20.80 -8.45 13.96
C ASN A 68 -20.11 -8.69 15.30
N GLY A 69 -18.85 -8.26 15.43
CA GLY A 69 -18.02 -8.49 16.63
C GLY A 69 -16.95 -9.57 16.50
N ASP A 70 -16.68 -10.08 15.30
CA ASP A 70 -15.52 -10.97 15.07
C ASP A 70 -14.21 -10.15 15.20
N PRO A 71 -13.37 -10.41 16.21
CA PRO A 71 -12.12 -9.66 16.41
C PRO A 71 -11.17 -9.78 15.20
N VAL A 72 -11.26 -10.86 14.42
CA VAL A 72 -10.51 -10.99 13.16
C VAL A 72 -10.93 -9.90 12.19
N GLN A 73 -12.25 -9.70 11.98
CA GLN A 73 -12.75 -8.70 11.04
C GLN A 73 -12.36 -7.28 11.46
N ALA A 74 -12.40 -6.97 12.76
CA ALA A 74 -11.96 -5.68 13.27
C ALA A 74 -10.50 -5.41 12.91
N LYS A 75 -9.59 -6.36 13.17
CA LYS A 75 -8.18 -6.25 12.78
C LYS A 75 -7.97 -6.11 11.28
N LEU A 76 -8.72 -6.84 10.46
CA LEU A 76 -8.66 -6.73 9.00
C LEU A 76 -9.07 -5.35 8.50
N LEU A 77 -10.04 -4.70 9.15
CA LEU A 77 -10.50 -3.36 8.78
C LEU A 77 -9.51 -2.28 9.25
N GLU A 78 -9.01 -2.39 10.48
CA GLU A 78 -8.12 -1.42 11.13
C GLU A 78 -6.71 -1.38 10.53
N ALA A 79 -6.10 -2.55 10.31
CA ALA A 79 -4.69 -2.64 9.94
C ALA A 79 -4.42 -1.96 8.58
N ARG A 80 -3.35 -1.17 8.52
CA ARG A 80 -3.04 -0.32 7.35
C ARG A 80 -2.11 -0.97 6.33
N VAL A 81 -1.34 -1.98 6.74
CA VAL A 81 -0.34 -2.61 5.89
C VAL A 81 -0.49 -4.11 5.98
N ALA A 82 -0.31 -4.78 4.85
CA ALA A 82 -0.17 -6.22 4.77
C ALA A 82 1.10 -6.57 4.00
N ARG A 83 1.54 -7.83 4.09
CA ARG A 83 2.63 -8.39 3.27
C ARG A 83 2.00 -9.34 2.25
N LEU A 84 2.09 -8.99 0.99
CA LEU A 84 1.60 -9.80 -0.13
C LEU A 84 2.71 -10.70 -0.64
N ALA A 85 2.49 -12.01 -0.55
CA ALA A 85 3.30 -13.03 -1.17
C ALA A 85 2.67 -13.44 -2.51
N THR A 86 3.44 -13.33 -3.58
CA THR A 86 3.17 -13.94 -4.88
C THR A 86 4.27 -14.95 -5.20
N ALA A 87 4.07 -15.80 -6.20
CA ALA A 87 5.12 -16.68 -6.72
C ALA A 87 5.14 -16.62 -8.24
N ASP A 88 6.32 -16.78 -8.84
CA ASP A 88 6.42 -16.93 -10.29
C ASP A 88 5.95 -18.31 -10.75
N ALA A 89 6.09 -18.58 -12.06
CA ALA A 89 5.69 -19.85 -12.67
C ALA A 89 6.47 -21.05 -12.10
N GLU A 90 7.70 -20.83 -11.63
CA GLU A 90 8.55 -21.86 -11.00
C GLU A 90 8.27 -22.00 -9.48
N GLY A 91 7.33 -21.21 -8.94
CA GLY A 91 6.97 -21.23 -7.53
C GLY A 91 7.94 -20.47 -6.61
N ARG A 92 8.85 -19.65 -7.16
CA ARG A 92 9.78 -18.85 -6.33
C ARG A 92 9.01 -17.72 -5.64
N PRO A 93 9.11 -17.57 -4.32
CA PRO A 93 8.32 -16.60 -3.57
C PRO A 93 8.83 -15.16 -3.77
N HIS A 94 7.90 -14.22 -3.81
CA HIS A 94 8.15 -12.79 -3.84
C HIS A 94 7.23 -12.09 -2.84
N LEU A 95 7.82 -11.38 -1.87
CA LEU A 95 7.09 -10.75 -0.79
C LEU A 95 7.30 -9.24 -0.81
N VAL A 96 6.21 -8.48 -0.73
CA VAL A 96 6.29 -7.01 -0.60
C VAL A 96 5.21 -6.47 0.33
N PRO A 97 5.48 -5.36 1.04
CA PRO A 97 4.45 -4.66 1.79
C PRO A 97 3.45 -3.98 0.83
N VAL A 98 2.18 -3.98 1.21
CA VAL A 98 1.08 -3.38 0.45
C VAL A 98 0.08 -2.66 1.37
N CYS A 99 -0.47 -1.55 0.89
CA CYS A 99 -1.73 -1.02 1.40
C CYS A 99 -2.89 -1.85 0.87
N TYR A 100 -3.97 -1.98 1.64
CA TYR A 100 -5.14 -2.76 1.20
C TYR A 100 -6.44 -2.22 1.79
N ALA A 101 -7.54 -2.44 1.08
CA ALA A 101 -8.89 -2.34 1.60
C ALA A 101 -9.55 -3.73 1.62
N TYR A 102 -10.57 -3.88 2.47
CA TYR A 102 -11.31 -5.13 2.62
C TYR A 102 -12.79 -4.80 2.74
N ASP A 103 -13.63 -5.45 1.93
CA ASP A 103 -15.07 -5.18 1.82
C ASP A 103 -15.95 -6.17 2.61
N GLY A 104 -15.34 -6.98 3.48
CA GLY A 104 -16.00 -8.10 4.16
C GLY A 104 -15.97 -9.42 3.38
N ARG A 105 -15.51 -9.41 2.12
CA ARG A 105 -15.43 -10.61 1.27
C ARG A 105 -14.08 -10.76 0.58
N SER A 106 -13.56 -9.69 -0.04
CA SER A 106 -12.34 -9.66 -0.82
C SER A 106 -11.41 -8.55 -0.35
N PHE A 107 -10.11 -8.75 -0.58
CA PHE A 107 -9.08 -7.74 -0.33
C PHE A 107 -8.70 -7.07 -1.65
N TYR A 108 -8.47 -5.77 -1.59
CA TYR A 108 -8.05 -4.98 -2.75
C TYR A 108 -6.78 -4.24 -2.43
N THR A 109 -5.80 -4.29 -3.33
CA THR A 109 -4.57 -3.50 -3.22
C THR A 109 -4.27 -2.78 -4.52
N ALA A 110 -3.90 -1.51 -4.42
CA ALA A 110 -3.50 -0.73 -5.58
C ALA A 110 -2.04 -1.00 -5.94
N LEU A 111 -1.78 -1.12 -7.24
CA LEU A 111 -0.42 -0.97 -7.76
C LEU A 111 -0.15 0.53 -7.89
N ASP A 112 0.28 1.15 -6.78
CA ASP A 112 0.55 2.57 -6.78
C ASP A 112 1.60 2.94 -7.84
N ARG A 113 1.35 4.08 -8.49
CA ARG A 113 2.30 4.62 -9.45
C ARG A 113 3.40 5.31 -8.64
N LYS A 114 4.34 4.54 -8.09
CA LYS A 114 5.67 5.13 -7.88
C LYS A 114 6.17 5.60 -9.25
N PRO A 115 6.86 6.76 -9.34
CA PRO A 115 7.53 7.18 -10.57
C PRO A 115 8.68 6.22 -10.87
N LYS A 116 8.35 5.00 -11.30
CA LYS A 116 9.25 3.97 -11.76
C LYS A 116 9.09 3.89 -13.27
N ARG A 117 10.22 3.94 -13.97
CA ARG A 117 10.32 3.83 -15.43
C ARG A 117 9.85 2.43 -15.84
N GLY A 118 8.57 2.25 -16.17
CA GLY A 118 8.03 0.98 -16.65
C GLY A 118 6.50 0.93 -16.64
N ALA A 119 5.92 0.18 -17.58
CA ALA A 119 4.48 -0.08 -17.60
C ALA A 119 4.07 -0.93 -16.37
N PRO A 120 2.86 -0.75 -15.79
CA PRO A 120 2.38 -1.56 -14.66
C PRO A 120 2.46 -3.08 -14.90
N GLU A 121 2.25 -3.50 -16.15
CA GLU A 121 2.41 -4.86 -16.68
C GLU A 121 3.77 -5.50 -16.33
N GLN A 122 4.83 -4.69 -16.23
CA GLN A 122 6.20 -5.16 -16.03
C GLN A 122 6.52 -5.44 -14.55
N LEU A 123 5.66 -5.01 -13.62
CA LEU A 123 5.84 -5.27 -12.20
C LEU A 123 5.83 -6.77 -11.95
N ALA A 124 6.83 -7.27 -11.21
CA ALA A 124 6.97 -8.70 -10.91
C ALA A 124 5.66 -9.31 -10.38
N ARG A 125 4.96 -8.61 -9.48
CA ARG A 125 3.67 -9.04 -8.95
C ARG A 125 2.58 -9.27 -10.01
N VAL A 126 2.51 -8.43 -11.04
CA VAL A 126 1.51 -8.56 -12.11
C VAL A 126 1.78 -9.82 -12.91
N ARG A 127 3.04 -9.99 -13.35
CA ARG A 127 3.50 -11.19 -14.07
C ARG A 127 3.29 -12.46 -13.25
N HIS A 128 3.60 -12.41 -11.95
CA HIS A 128 3.40 -13.54 -11.03
C HIS A 128 1.91 -13.90 -10.94
N ILE A 129 1.01 -12.93 -10.72
CA ILE A 129 -0.43 -13.20 -10.61
C ILE A 129 -1.01 -13.75 -11.92
N GLN A 130 -0.55 -13.24 -13.07
CA GLN A 130 -0.95 -13.75 -14.37
C GLN A 130 -0.51 -15.21 -14.59
N ALA A 131 0.70 -15.57 -14.15
CA ALA A 131 1.22 -16.93 -14.27
C ALA A 131 0.70 -17.89 -13.19
N ASN A 132 0.48 -17.38 -11.98
CA ASN A 132 0.07 -18.13 -10.79
C ASN A 132 -0.82 -17.26 -9.90
N PRO A 133 -2.15 -17.45 -9.92
CA PRO A 133 -3.06 -16.63 -9.15
C PRO A 133 -3.02 -16.92 -7.64
N ASN A 134 -2.32 -17.97 -7.19
CA ASN A 134 -2.27 -18.32 -5.77
C ASN A 134 -1.40 -17.32 -5.00
N VAL A 135 -2.00 -16.65 -4.01
CA VAL A 135 -1.33 -15.65 -3.19
C VAL A 135 -1.56 -15.88 -1.70
N ALA A 136 -0.70 -15.28 -0.89
CA ALA A 136 -0.93 -15.15 0.54
C ALA A 136 -0.78 -13.69 0.97
N LEU A 137 -1.66 -13.25 1.88
CA LEU A 137 -1.63 -11.94 2.50
C LEU A 137 -1.44 -12.13 4.00
N LEU A 138 -0.38 -11.55 4.56
CA LEU A 138 -0.11 -11.57 6.00
C LEU A 138 -0.33 -10.18 6.59
N ILE A 139 -1.22 -10.10 7.55
CA ILE A 139 -1.45 -8.92 8.38
C ILE A 139 -1.01 -9.31 9.79
N ASP A 140 -0.15 -8.52 10.42
CA ASP A 140 0.39 -8.81 11.73
C ASP A 140 0.61 -7.52 12.50
N GLU A 141 0.86 -7.68 13.80
CA GLU A 141 1.38 -6.63 14.66
C GLU A 141 2.56 -7.22 15.44
N TYR A 142 3.72 -6.58 15.32
CA TYR A 142 4.83 -6.83 16.23
C TYR A 142 4.74 -5.87 17.41
N HIS A 143 5.01 -6.37 18.60
CA HIS A 143 5.04 -5.59 19.81
C HIS A 143 6.05 -6.21 20.80
N GLU A 144 6.77 -5.36 21.55
CA GLU A 144 7.80 -5.84 22.51
C GLU A 144 7.20 -6.64 23.67
N ASP A 145 6.00 -6.24 24.14
CA ASP A 145 5.15 -7.11 24.96
C ASP A 145 4.53 -8.22 24.09
N TRP A 146 5.06 -9.44 24.23
CA TRP A 146 4.71 -10.58 23.38
C TRP A 146 3.28 -11.09 23.58
N GLU A 147 2.59 -10.71 24.65
CA GLU A 147 1.17 -11.02 24.83
C GLU A 147 0.26 -10.27 23.83
N LYS A 148 0.81 -9.26 23.15
CA LYS A 148 0.12 -8.44 22.14
C LYS A 148 0.45 -8.82 20.70
N LEU A 149 1.31 -9.81 20.48
CA LEU A 149 1.62 -10.32 19.15
C LEU A 149 0.40 -11.01 18.56
N TRP A 150 0.12 -10.72 17.29
CA TRP A 150 -0.89 -11.44 16.54
C TRP A 150 -0.58 -11.42 15.05
N TYR A 151 -1.12 -12.39 14.33
CA TYR A 151 -1.17 -12.36 12.88
C TYR A 151 -2.46 -12.97 12.34
N ILE A 152 -2.83 -12.53 11.15
CA ILE A 152 -3.87 -13.11 10.31
C ILE A 152 -3.23 -13.41 8.95
N LEU A 153 -3.16 -14.70 8.62
CA LEU A 153 -2.71 -15.21 7.33
C LEU A 153 -3.92 -15.55 6.48
N ILE A 154 -4.06 -14.86 5.36
CA ILE A 154 -5.05 -15.10 4.34
C ILE A 154 -4.38 -15.81 3.17
N ARG A 155 -4.87 -16.98 2.79
CA ARG A 155 -4.56 -17.60 1.50
C ARG A 155 -5.72 -17.35 0.57
N GLY A 156 -5.44 -17.12 -0.70
CA GLY A 156 -6.47 -16.80 -1.67
C GLY A 156 -5.98 -16.84 -3.11
N THR A 157 -6.88 -16.49 -4.00
CA THR A 157 -6.59 -16.32 -5.43
C THR A 157 -6.67 -14.85 -5.80
N ALA A 158 -5.68 -14.36 -6.53
CA ALA A 158 -5.59 -12.99 -6.99
C ALA A 158 -6.03 -12.84 -8.45
N THR A 159 -6.72 -11.76 -8.76
CA THR A 159 -7.02 -11.32 -10.13
C THR A 159 -6.69 -9.84 -10.27
N LEU A 160 -6.40 -9.41 -11.50
CA LEU A 160 -6.17 -8.01 -11.81
C LEU A 160 -7.49 -7.34 -12.20
N LEU A 161 -7.73 -6.13 -11.68
CA LEU A 161 -8.89 -5.31 -11.98
C LEU A 161 -8.42 -3.99 -12.59
N SER A 162 -8.81 -3.72 -13.82
CA SER A 162 -8.50 -2.49 -14.55
C SER A 162 -9.70 -1.54 -14.70
N GLU A 163 -10.92 -2.06 -14.66
CA GLU A 163 -12.16 -1.32 -14.92
C GLU A 163 -13.40 -2.03 -14.33
N GLY A 164 -14.57 -1.43 -14.49
CA GLY A 164 -15.87 -1.97 -14.04
C GLY A 164 -16.31 -1.48 -12.66
N GLU A 165 -17.51 -1.87 -12.25
CA GLU A 165 -18.11 -1.41 -10.97
C GLU A 165 -17.34 -1.90 -9.74
N GLU A 166 -16.85 -3.15 -9.76
CA GLU A 166 -16.01 -3.68 -8.67
C GLU A 166 -14.69 -2.91 -8.54
N HIS A 167 -14.11 -2.48 -9.65
CA HIS A 167 -12.91 -1.65 -9.65
C HIS A 167 -13.17 -0.26 -9.06
N LYS A 168 -14.28 0.39 -9.45
CA LYS A 168 -14.69 1.69 -8.88
C LYS A 168 -14.92 1.59 -7.38
N GLU A 169 -15.56 0.52 -6.91
CA GLU A 169 -15.82 0.30 -5.50
C GLU A 169 -14.52 0.04 -4.71
N ALA A 170 -13.63 -0.79 -5.25
CA ALA A 170 -12.31 -1.00 -4.67
C ALA A 170 -11.50 0.30 -4.57
N HIS A 171 -11.57 1.17 -5.60
CA HIS A 171 -11.01 2.52 -5.56
C HIS A 171 -11.60 3.37 -4.44
N ARG A 172 -12.93 3.37 -4.30
CA ARG A 172 -13.64 4.10 -3.25
C ARG A 172 -13.17 3.66 -1.87
N LEU A 173 -13.13 2.36 -1.60
CA LEU A 173 -12.69 1.77 -0.33
C LEU A 173 -11.22 2.13 -0.01
N LEU A 174 -10.33 2.07 -1.01
CA LEU A 174 -8.93 2.47 -0.85
C LEU A 174 -8.79 3.97 -0.55
N LYS A 175 -9.53 4.85 -1.25
CA LYS A 175 -9.54 6.30 -0.98
C LYS A 175 -10.20 6.65 0.35
N GLU A 176 -11.13 5.84 0.83
CA GLU A 176 -11.74 5.97 2.14
C GLU A 176 -10.72 5.67 3.25
N LYS A 177 -10.05 4.53 3.16
CA LYS A 177 -9.09 4.05 4.16
C LYS A 177 -7.76 4.83 4.18
N TYR A 178 -7.33 5.37 3.04
CA TYR A 178 -6.04 6.06 2.89
C TYR A 178 -6.22 7.50 2.37
N PRO A 179 -6.07 8.52 3.24
CA PRO A 179 -6.13 9.93 2.82
C PRO A 179 -5.13 10.28 1.72
N GLN A 180 -3.98 9.60 1.66
CA GLN A 180 -2.95 9.79 0.63
C GLN A 180 -3.46 9.43 -0.78
N TYR A 181 -4.34 8.44 -0.90
CA TYR A 181 -4.97 8.09 -2.19
C TYR A 181 -6.03 9.10 -2.59
N ARG A 182 -6.78 9.64 -1.63
CA ARG A 182 -7.71 10.75 -1.87
C ARG A 182 -6.99 12.02 -2.34
N ALA A 183 -5.76 12.24 -1.86
CA ALA A 183 -4.90 13.35 -2.26
C ALA A 183 -4.22 13.18 -3.65
N GLY A 184 -4.58 12.14 -4.42
CA GLY A 184 -4.16 11.98 -5.82
C GLY A 184 -3.09 10.92 -6.08
N LEU A 185 -2.60 10.19 -5.06
CA LEU A 185 -1.63 9.11 -5.27
C LEU A 185 -2.24 7.84 -5.90
N LEU A 186 -3.57 7.77 -6.04
CA LEU A 186 -4.28 6.71 -6.73
C LEU A 186 -5.07 7.26 -7.92
N PRO A 187 -4.46 7.26 -9.13
CA PRO A 187 -5.15 7.66 -10.37
C PRO A 187 -6.36 6.76 -10.64
N GLU A 188 -7.44 7.29 -11.23
CA GLU A 188 -8.69 6.53 -11.44
C GLU A 188 -8.51 5.24 -12.24
N GLY A 189 -7.66 5.23 -13.27
CA GLY A 189 -7.36 4.03 -14.06
C GLY A 189 -6.26 3.13 -13.48
N ALA A 190 -5.88 3.29 -12.21
CA ALA A 190 -4.84 2.45 -11.63
C ALA A 190 -5.27 0.98 -11.57
N LEU A 191 -4.36 0.09 -11.98
CA LEU A 191 -4.56 -1.35 -11.88
C LEU A 191 -4.60 -1.78 -10.42
N LEU A 192 -5.65 -2.50 -10.05
CA LEU A 192 -5.84 -3.05 -8.71
C LEU A 192 -5.65 -4.57 -8.75
N ILE A 193 -5.21 -5.14 -7.63
CA ILE A 193 -5.25 -6.57 -7.39
C ILE A 193 -6.42 -6.84 -6.44
N ARG A 194 -7.34 -7.70 -6.87
CA ARG A 194 -8.39 -8.30 -6.04
C ARG A 194 -7.90 -9.65 -5.53
N ILE A 195 -8.12 -9.94 -4.27
CA ILE A 195 -7.76 -11.22 -3.64
C ILE A 195 -9.02 -11.78 -2.98
N VAL A 196 -9.43 -12.95 -3.45
CA VAL A 196 -10.55 -13.70 -2.87
C VAL A 196 -9.98 -14.72 -1.87
N PRO A 197 -10.30 -14.60 -0.56
CA PRO A 197 -9.85 -15.53 0.45
C PRO A 197 -10.38 -16.95 0.22
N THR A 198 -9.50 -17.93 0.22
CA THR A 198 -9.85 -19.36 0.26
C THR A 198 -9.67 -19.94 1.66
N ARG A 199 -8.78 -19.36 2.46
CA ARG A 199 -8.55 -19.74 3.85
C ARG A 199 -8.03 -18.58 4.67
N ILE A 200 -8.56 -18.41 5.88
CA ILE A 200 -8.08 -17.45 6.87
C ILE A 200 -7.60 -18.23 8.09
N ILE A 201 -6.41 -17.88 8.58
CA ILE A 201 -5.78 -18.46 9.76
C ILE A 201 -5.37 -17.30 10.65
N ALA A 202 -5.76 -17.35 11.91
CA ALA A 202 -5.43 -16.30 12.86
C ALA A 202 -4.75 -16.89 14.10
N TRP A 203 -3.83 -16.14 14.69
CA TRP A 203 -3.08 -16.51 15.89
C TRP A 203 -2.79 -15.26 16.73
N GLY A 204 -2.77 -15.43 18.04
CA GLY A 204 -2.53 -14.35 19.00
C GLY A 204 -3.83 -13.77 19.56
N LYS A 205 -3.70 -12.62 20.24
CA LYS A 205 -4.82 -11.91 20.87
C LYS A 205 -5.37 -10.87 19.90
N LEU A 206 -6.57 -11.10 19.38
CA LEU A 206 -7.26 -10.27 18.39
C LEU A 206 -8.35 -9.43 19.04
#